data_AF-A0A538RFR2-F1
#
_entry.id   AF-A0A538RFR2-F1
#
_cell.length_a   1.000
_cell.length_b   1.000
_cell.length_c   1.000
_cell.angle_alpha   90.00
_cell.angle_beta   90.00
_cell.angle_gamma   90.00
#
_symmetry.space_group_name_H-M   'P 1'
#
loop_
_entity.id
_entity.type
_entity.pdbx_description
1 polymer ?
#
loop_
_entity_poly.entity_id
_entity_poly.type
_entity_poly.pdbx_seq_one_letter_code
_entity_poly.pdbx_strand_id
1 'polypeptide(L)'
;MTSDVVFVFSNPRHHLEMMAPVVSLAELRGFDTPEQSGARRAIPFNLRRRNGAAGASARPRPPQPRSAGGQAMALVPGGTSAGGAPAAGGSSAASTASGPGAASVVAAAAAGARGASAAAGADDGASWTRGLAQRLAWSLGLGPRLRWMLHGARVVVIPNDAVFPYFALVGQLHRRGVRTVLMQEGIRFPQLESYTGPRYGGVVSSAVCAWGEGSKEFFVGFSQVPESRIAVTGTPRLDGLDALAWRPKGDELIRTLGLATAPVAFLSNPIDIQGYGTNEAKLALFARFLAGAAPVLGAGGISVIVKNHMQENPKDYARVAAASPMAGKVTVLESGHTFAAIAAARAVVVFTSTVGLEALMFGKPIGVLEIPGHEFAFEYVQRGAAVPIRIADVTRAVEQLLAPDAARAEAGQALVERHVHDRGRARHHVADVIERVLADAGVRSASRRQEPPARAIRDEGGVANRRDGAPR
;
A
#
# COMPACT_ATOMS: atom_id res chain seq x y z
N MET A 1 1.77 6.60 -35.09
CA MET A 1 0.59 7.03 -34.32
C MET A 1 1.10 7.83 -33.13
N THR A 2 0.84 9.12 -33.09
CA THR A 2 1.13 9.97 -31.92
C THR A 2 -0.07 9.86 -30.99
N SER A 3 0.17 9.53 -29.73
CA SER A 3 -0.90 9.50 -28.75
C SER A 3 -0.75 10.67 -27.79
N ASP A 4 -1.84 11.38 -27.55
CA ASP A 4 -1.81 12.59 -26.73
C ASP A 4 -1.64 12.28 -25.24
N VAL A 5 -2.25 11.18 -24.77
CA VAL A 5 -2.25 10.76 -23.36
C VAL A 5 -1.82 9.30 -23.22
N VAL A 6 -0.92 9.02 -22.26
CA VAL A 6 -0.49 7.65 -21.94
C VAL A 6 -0.58 7.37 -20.43
N PHE A 7 -1.08 6.21 -20.05
CA PHE A 7 -1.16 5.76 -18.64
C PHE A 7 -0.05 4.76 -18.34
N VAL A 8 0.66 4.93 -17.22
CA VAL A 8 1.79 4.06 -16.83
C VAL A 8 1.57 3.45 -15.45
N PHE A 9 1.65 2.12 -15.34
CA PHE A 9 1.37 1.41 -14.09
C PHE A 9 2.30 0.20 -13.84
N SER A 10 2.74 0.02 -12.59
CA SER A 10 3.69 -1.03 -12.19
C SER A 10 3.03 -2.30 -11.65
N ASN A 11 1.92 -2.17 -10.90
CA ASN A 11 1.16 -3.30 -10.40
C ASN A 11 -0.11 -3.48 -11.25
N PRO A 12 -0.18 -4.51 -12.12
CA PRO A 12 -1.28 -4.64 -13.04
C PRO A 12 -2.61 -4.74 -12.29
N ARG A 13 -2.73 -5.48 -11.19
CA ARG A 13 -4.06 -5.64 -10.57
C ARG A 13 -4.55 -4.36 -9.89
N HIS A 14 -3.76 -3.83 -8.96
CA HIS A 14 -4.19 -2.67 -8.15
C HIS A 14 -4.31 -1.39 -8.98
N HIS A 15 -3.35 -1.12 -9.87
CA HIS A 15 -3.40 0.11 -10.67
C HIS A 15 -4.43 0.01 -11.81
N LEU A 16 -4.70 -1.18 -12.36
CA LEU A 16 -5.79 -1.32 -13.33
C LEU A 16 -7.14 -1.02 -12.68
N GLU A 17 -7.40 -1.49 -11.46
CA GLU A 17 -8.65 -1.18 -10.75
C GLU A 17 -8.85 0.34 -10.58
N MET A 18 -7.78 1.12 -10.42
CA MET A 18 -7.85 2.58 -10.31
C MET A 18 -7.88 3.31 -11.67
N MET A 19 -7.07 2.88 -12.64
CA MET A 19 -6.88 3.61 -13.89
C MET A 19 -7.83 3.17 -14.99
N ALA A 20 -8.28 1.91 -15.01
CA ALA A 20 -9.14 1.41 -16.09
C ALA A 20 -10.45 2.21 -16.26
N PRO A 21 -11.14 2.66 -15.19
CA PRO A 21 -12.30 3.53 -15.36
C PRO A 21 -11.98 4.86 -16.04
N VAL A 22 -10.82 5.44 -15.74
CA VAL A 22 -10.35 6.71 -16.33
C VAL A 22 -9.94 6.51 -17.78
N VAL A 23 -9.21 5.42 -18.08
CA VAL A 23 -8.82 5.05 -19.45
C VAL A 23 -10.05 4.86 -20.33
N SER A 24 -11.03 4.08 -19.85
CA SER A 24 -12.26 3.81 -20.61
C SER A 24 -13.04 5.10 -20.88
N LEU A 25 -13.12 6.00 -19.90
CA LEU A 25 -13.76 7.31 -20.10
C LEU A 25 -12.96 8.20 -21.05
N ALA A 26 -11.63 8.16 -20.99
CA ALA A 26 -10.79 8.93 -21.89
C ALA A 26 -10.99 8.47 -23.36
N GLU A 27 -11.01 7.17 -23.60
CA GLU A 27 -11.34 6.62 -24.92
C GLU A 27 -12.72 7.10 -25.40
N LEU A 28 -13.73 7.10 -24.51
CA LEU A 28 -15.07 7.62 -24.83
C LEU A 28 -15.09 9.13 -25.14
N ARG A 29 -14.19 9.91 -24.56
CA ARG A 29 -14.06 11.36 -24.82
C ARG A 29 -13.21 11.68 -26.06
N GLY A 30 -12.83 10.67 -26.84
CA GLY A 30 -12.10 10.86 -28.10
C GLY A 30 -10.63 11.17 -27.92
N PHE A 31 -10.03 10.86 -26.76
CA PHE A 31 -8.58 10.91 -26.65
C PHE A 31 -7.96 9.86 -27.57
N ASP A 32 -6.99 10.27 -28.39
CA ASP A 32 -6.10 9.33 -29.10
C ASP A 32 -5.18 8.66 -28.08
N THR A 33 -5.72 7.63 -27.45
CA THR A 33 -4.96 6.69 -26.65
C THR A 33 -4.35 5.67 -27.63
N PRO A 34 -3.09 5.21 -27.47
CA PRO A 34 -2.55 4.18 -28.37
C PRO A 34 -3.51 2.99 -28.44
N GLU A 35 -3.65 2.27 -29.57
CA GLU A 35 -4.39 0.97 -29.59
C GLU A 35 -3.95 0.02 -28.47
N GLN A 36 -2.73 0.24 -27.95
CA GLN A 36 -2.07 -0.49 -26.88
C GLN A 36 -2.35 0.05 -25.46
N SER A 37 -3.17 1.07 -25.28
CA SER A 37 -3.33 1.81 -24.02
C SER A 37 -4.67 1.65 -23.31
N GLY A 38 -5.66 1.07 -23.98
CA GLY A 38 -6.82 0.51 -23.31
C GLY A 38 -6.44 -0.65 -22.40
N ALA A 39 -7.43 -1.20 -21.68
CA ALA A 39 -7.30 -2.36 -20.79
C ALA A 39 -6.68 -3.64 -21.44
N ARG A 40 -6.24 -3.59 -22.70
CA ARG A 40 -5.74 -4.70 -23.51
C ARG A 40 -4.25 -5.01 -23.38
N ARG A 41 -3.39 -4.08 -22.95
CA ARG A 41 -2.05 -4.42 -22.43
C ARG A 41 -1.46 -3.28 -21.60
N ALA A 42 -1.46 -3.51 -20.29
CA ALA A 42 -0.55 -2.86 -19.37
C ALA A 42 0.87 -2.73 -19.92
N ILE A 43 1.62 -1.69 -19.52
CA ILE A 43 3.09 -1.74 -19.53
C ILE A 43 3.51 -2.26 -18.15
N PRO A 44 3.40 -3.58 -17.84
CA PRO A 44 3.80 -4.08 -16.54
C PRO A 44 5.31 -3.93 -16.40
N PHE A 45 5.75 -3.32 -15.30
CA PHE A 45 7.12 -3.40 -14.84
C PHE A 45 7.41 -4.77 -14.21
N ASN A 46 7.14 -5.86 -14.94
CA ASN A 46 7.49 -7.19 -14.48
C ASN A 46 8.96 -7.45 -14.84
N LEU A 47 9.88 -7.08 -13.93
CA LEU A 47 11.24 -7.62 -13.92
C LEU A 47 11.16 -9.11 -13.55
N ARG A 48 10.71 -9.96 -14.48
CA ARG A 48 10.80 -11.42 -14.32
C ARG A 48 12.28 -11.79 -14.33
N ARG A 49 12.80 -12.26 -13.19
CA ARG A 49 14.01 -13.08 -13.18
C ARG A 49 13.74 -14.31 -14.04
N ARG A 50 14.47 -14.46 -15.15
CA ARG A 50 14.70 -15.79 -15.74
C ARG A 50 15.50 -16.58 -14.70
N ASN A 51 14.81 -17.30 -13.82
CA ASN A 51 15.45 -18.41 -13.12
C ASN A 51 15.66 -19.49 -14.18
N GLY A 52 16.88 -19.55 -14.71
CA GLY A 52 17.34 -20.69 -15.48
C GLY A 52 17.40 -21.89 -14.56
N ALA A 53 16.36 -22.71 -14.58
CA ALA A 53 16.42 -24.09 -14.11
C ALA A 53 16.04 -24.96 -15.32
N ALA A 54 17.05 -25.35 -16.10
CA ALA A 54 16.97 -26.56 -16.89
C ALA A 54 16.95 -27.73 -15.88
N GLY A 55 15.76 -28.24 -15.59
CA GLY A 55 15.55 -29.38 -14.70
C GLY A 55 14.64 -30.37 -15.39
N ALA A 56 15.18 -31.55 -15.66
CA ALA A 56 14.60 -32.62 -16.44
C ALA A 56 13.20 -33.04 -15.97
N SER A 57 12.35 -33.33 -16.95
CA SER A 57 11.05 -33.99 -16.81
C SER A 57 11.23 -35.37 -16.15
N ALA A 58 10.72 -35.52 -14.92
CA ALA A 58 10.42 -36.83 -14.34
C ALA A 58 8.89 -37.02 -14.32
N ARG A 59 8.45 -38.10 -14.98
CA ARG A 59 7.04 -38.51 -15.11
C ARG A 59 6.41 -38.81 -13.75
N PRO A 60 5.10 -38.58 -13.57
CA PRO A 60 4.40 -38.94 -12.33
C PRO A 60 4.20 -40.47 -12.24
N ARG A 61 4.49 -41.03 -11.07
CA ARG A 61 4.08 -42.39 -10.68
C ARG A 61 2.58 -42.41 -10.36
N PRO A 62 1.85 -43.50 -10.69
CA PRO A 62 0.44 -43.65 -10.36
C PRO A 62 0.21 -43.87 -8.86
N PRO A 63 -0.99 -43.58 -8.35
CA PRO A 63 -1.31 -43.67 -6.93
C PRO A 63 -1.44 -45.14 -6.47
N GLN A 64 -0.87 -45.43 -5.30
CA GLN A 64 -1.15 -46.68 -4.58
C GLN A 64 -2.47 -46.58 -3.79
N PRO A 65 -3.21 -47.70 -3.66
CA PRO A 65 -4.51 -47.74 -3.02
C PRO A 65 -4.44 -47.64 -1.49
N ARG A 66 -5.45 -46.97 -0.92
CA ARG A 66 -5.69 -46.84 0.52
C ARG A 66 -6.09 -48.19 1.11
N SER A 67 -5.40 -48.61 2.17
CA SER A 67 -5.85 -49.67 3.05
C SER A 67 -6.95 -49.16 4.00
N ALA A 68 -7.99 -49.97 4.11
CA ALA A 68 -9.08 -49.85 5.06
C ALA A 68 -8.68 -50.47 6.41
N GLY A 69 -9.22 -49.90 7.48
CA GLY A 69 -9.13 -50.36 8.86
C GLY A 69 -9.33 -49.15 9.76
N GLY A 70 -10.23 -49.11 10.72
CA GLY A 70 -11.01 -50.13 11.40
C GLY A 70 -11.44 -49.47 12.71
N GLN A 71 -12.66 -49.75 13.14
CA GLN A 71 -13.41 -49.15 14.25
C GLN A 71 -12.66 -49.06 15.59
N ALA A 72 -13.06 -48.11 16.45
CA ALA A 72 -13.59 -48.43 17.80
C ALA A 72 -14.17 -47.18 18.50
N MET A 73 -15.42 -47.30 18.93
CA MET A 73 -16.01 -46.53 20.03
C MET A 73 -15.27 -46.85 21.34
N ALA A 74 -15.23 -45.91 22.28
CA ALA A 74 -15.91 -46.04 23.57
C ALA A 74 -15.48 -44.99 24.62
N LEU A 75 -16.51 -44.52 25.34
CA LEU A 75 -16.58 -44.23 26.78
C LEU A 75 -16.02 -42.91 27.38
N VAL A 76 -17.00 -42.10 27.76
CA VAL A 76 -17.06 -41.13 28.86
C VAL A 76 -17.04 -41.88 30.21
N PRO A 77 -16.39 -41.33 31.25
CA PRO A 77 -17.10 -40.76 32.42
C PRO A 77 -16.52 -39.37 32.78
N GLY A 78 -17.26 -38.39 33.29
CA GLY A 78 -18.14 -38.45 34.46
C GLY A 78 -17.33 -38.09 35.72
N GLY A 79 -17.42 -36.85 36.21
CA GLY A 79 -16.72 -36.41 37.43
C GLY A 79 -16.97 -34.96 37.80
N THR A 80 -17.81 -34.76 38.80
CA THR A 80 -18.30 -33.50 39.39
C THR A 80 -17.40 -32.95 40.51
N SER A 81 -17.67 -31.68 40.86
CA SER A 81 -17.44 -31.00 42.16
C SER A 81 -16.01 -30.53 42.45
N ALA A 82 -15.72 -29.53 43.28
CA ALA A 82 -16.41 -28.34 43.81
C ALA A 82 -15.36 -27.67 44.73
N GLY A 83 -15.42 -26.34 44.85
CA GLY A 83 -14.99 -25.64 46.07
C GLY A 83 -13.54 -25.18 46.18
N GLY A 84 -13.37 -23.95 46.68
CA GLY A 84 -12.17 -23.56 47.45
C GLY A 84 -11.44 -22.30 47.01
N ALA A 85 -12.03 -21.13 47.25
CA ALA A 85 -11.28 -19.95 47.73
C ALA A 85 -11.22 -20.05 49.29
N PRO A 86 -10.35 -19.34 50.07
CA PRO A 86 -9.89 -17.97 49.83
C PRO A 86 -8.48 -17.60 50.38
N ALA A 87 -8.22 -16.27 50.39
CA ALA A 87 -7.27 -15.49 51.22
C ALA A 87 -5.79 -15.47 50.76
N ALA A 88 -5.20 -14.35 50.35
CA ALA A 88 -4.86 -13.09 51.05
C ALA A 88 -3.47 -13.08 51.70
N GLY A 89 -2.72 -11.99 51.47
CA GLY A 89 -1.36 -11.71 51.95
C GLY A 89 -0.37 -11.65 50.78
N GLY A 90 0.46 -10.62 50.58
CA GLY A 90 0.82 -9.47 51.38
C GLY A 90 2.28 -9.14 51.05
N SER A 91 2.55 -7.85 50.81
CA SER A 91 3.82 -7.15 51.07
C SER A 91 5.07 -7.32 50.16
N SER A 92 5.50 -6.14 49.68
CA SER A 92 6.85 -5.54 49.70
C SER A 92 7.95 -5.90 48.70
N ALA A 93 8.35 -4.82 48.00
CA ALA A 93 9.69 -4.22 47.94
C ALA A 93 10.77 -4.87 47.05
N ALA A 94 11.04 -4.14 45.96
CA ALA A 94 12.34 -3.70 45.44
C ALA A 94 13.63 -4.36 45.96
N SER A 95 14.45 -4.84 45.02
CA SER A 95 15.88 -4.51 45.02
C SER A 95 16.51 -4.62 43.62
N THR A 96 17.27 -3.59 43.31
CA THR A 96 18.27 -3.40 42.25
C THR A 96 19.33 -4.50 42.16
N ALA A 97 19.87 -4.78 40.96
CA ALA A 97 21.31 -4.66 40.67
C ALA A 97 21.67 -5.15 39.25
N SER A 98 22.63 -4.43 38.69
CA SER A 98 23.24 -4.49 37.36
C SER A 98 24.32 -5.57 37.23
N GLY A 99 24.62 -6.02 36.01
CA GLY A 99 25.85 -6.78 35.71
C GLY A 99 25.99 -7.18 34.23
N PRO A 100 27.12 -6.90 33.55
CA PRO A 100 27.28 -7.01 32.10
C PRO A 100 27.90 -8.36 31.64
N GLY A 101 27.74 -8.71 30.36
CA GLY A 101 28.43 -9.84 29.74
C GLY A 101 28.33 -9.83 28.21
N ALA A 102 29.50 -9.89 27.55
CA ALA A 102 29.73 -9.63 26.14
C ALA A 102 29.55 -10.85 25.21
N ALA A 103 29.61 -10.56 23.90
CA ALA A 103 29.64 -11.39 22.68
C ALA A 103 30.59 -12.63 22.75
N SER A 104 30.49 -13.69 21.93
CA SER A 104 30.50 -13.72 20.45
C SER A 104 30.20 -15.10 19.79
N VAL A 105 29.46 -15.10 18.66
CA VAL A 105 29.74 -15.67 17.28
C VAL A 105 30.01 -17.21 17.16
N VAL A 106 29.52 -18.06 16.23
CA VAL A 106 29.30 -18.06 14.75
C VAL A 106 28.35 -19.22 14.35
N ALA A 107 27.49 -19.06 13.33
CA ALA A 107 27.36 -19.98 12.18
C ALA A 107 26.31 -19.48 11.17
N ALA A 108 26.75 -19.38 9.92
CA ALA A 108 26.05 -18.87 8.77
C ALA A 108 25.09 -19.88 8.12
N ALA A 109 24.05 -19.38 7.48
CA ALA A 109 23.54 -19.94 6.23
C ALA A 109 22.82 -18.84 5.43
N ALA A 110 23.50 -18.37 4.38
CA ALA A 110 22.94 -17.48 3.38
C ALA A 110 22.08 -18.26 2.39
N ALA A 111 20.88 -17.78 2.08
CA ALA A 111 20.27 -17.85 0.75
C ALA A 111 18.89 -17.19 0.74
N GLY A 112 18.68 -16.23 -0.18
CA GLY A 112 17.34 -15.86 -0.62
C GLY A 112 17.06 -14.36 -0.69
N ALA A 113 17.79 -13.62 -1.53
CA ALA A 113 17.44 -12.23 -1.86
C ALA A 113 16.06 -12.15 -2.52
N ARG A 114 15.03 -11.81 -1.73
CA ARG A 114 13.71 -11.36 -2.19
C ARG A 114 13.80 -9.89 -2.55
N GLY A 115 13.28 -9.52 -3.72
CA GLY A 115 13.13 -8.12 -4.12
C GLY A 115 12.10 -7.43 -3.24
N ALA A 116 12.58 -6.78 -2.19
CA ALA A 116 11.81 -5.88 -1.34
C ALA A 116 12.13 -4.44 -1.72
N SER A 117 11.13 -3.72 -2.22
CA SER A 117 11.06 -2.29 -2.01
C SER A 117 10.69 -2.13 -0.54
N ALA A 118 11.67 -1.89 0.34
CA ALA A 118 11.45 -1.56 1.75
C ALA A 118 12.52 -0.54 2.18
N ALA A 119 12.05 0.39 3.01
CA ALA A 119 12.69 1.61 3.43
C ALA A 119 14.05 1.42 4.13
N ALA A 120 14.80 2.53 4.14
CA ALA A 120 16.13 2.68 4.69
C ALA A 120 16.15 2.48 6.21
N GLY A 121 17.06 1.62 6.66
CA GLY A 121 17.38 1.44 8.07
C GLY A 121 18.30 0.25 8.22
N ALA A 122 19.58 0.53 8.47
CA ALA A 122 20.67 -0.43 8.73
C ALA A 122 21.18 -1.25 7.52
N ASP A 123 21.62 -0.57 6.45
CA ASP A 123 22.65 -1.13 5.56
C ASP A 123 23.21 -0.05 4.59
N ASP A 124 24.11 0.80 5.07
CA ASP A 124 24.69 1.87 4.23
C ASP A 124 25.35 1.31 2.96
N GLY A 125 25.95 0.11 3.05
CA GLY A 125 26.51 -0.61 1.91
C GLY A 125 25.45 -1.15 0.93
N ALA A 126 24.32 -1.68 1.42
CA ALA A 126 23.26 -2.14 0.53
C ALA A 126 22.49 -0.97 -0.13
N SER A 127 22.50 0.21 0.49
CA SER A 127 21.88 1.41 -0.09
C SER A 127 22.61 1.89 -1.35
N TRP A 128 23.94 1.94 -1.31
CA TRP A 128 24.77 2.39 -2.43
C TRP A 128 24.74 1.40 -3.60
N THR A 129 24.89 0.11 -3.31
CA THR A 129 24.80 -0.94 -4.33
C THR A 129 23.42 -0.98 -4.99
N ARG A 130 22.34 -0.80 -4.23
CA ARG A 130 20.97 -0.68 -4.76
C ARG A 130 20.81 0.56 -5.64
N GLY A 131 21.33 1.71 -5.22
CA GLY A 131 21.31 2.93 -6.01
C GLY A 131 22.05 2.80 -7.34
N LEU A 132 23.23 2.15 -7.34
CA LEU A 132 23.98 1.85 -8.55
C LEU A 132 23.21 0.88 -9.46
N ALA A 133 22.65 -0.20 -8.90
CA ALA A 133 21.86 -1.17 -9.65
C ALA A 133 20.61 -0.52 -10.30
N GLN A 134 19.90 0.36 -9.57
CA GLN A 134 18.76 1.11 -10.11
C GLN A 134 19.19 2.06 -11.24
N ARG A 135 20.30 2.78 -11.08
CA ARG A 135 20.85 3.65 -12.13
C ARG A 135 21.24 2.85 -13.38
N LEU A 136 21.89 1.70 -13.23
CA LEU A 136 22.26 0.83 -14.35
C LEU A 136 21.02 0.25 -15.03
N ALA A 137 20.07 -0.29 -14.26
CA ALA A 137 18.81 -0.82 -14.79
C ALA A 137 18.01 0.26 -15.55
N TRP A 138 18.03 1.50 -15.05
CA TRP A 138 17.42 2.64 -15.72
C TRP A 138 18.16 3.01 -17.01
N SER A 139 19.47 3.25 -16.95
CA SER A 139 20.25 3.75 -18.08
C SER A 139 20.37 2.76 -19.24
N LEU A 140 20.51 1.47 -18.94
CA LEU A 140 20.76 0.43 -19.94
C LEU A 140 19.49 -0.30 -20.41
N GLY A 141 18.42 -0.29 -19.61
CA GLY A 141 17.20 -1.05 -19.91
C GLY A 141 15.94 -0.21 -19.93
N LEU A 142 15.46 0.17 -18.74
CA LEU A 142 14.12 0.74 -18.57
C LEU A 142 13.97 2.12 -19.22
N GLY A 143 14.94 3.01 -19.01
CA GLY A 143 14.91 4.39 -19.53
C GLY A 143 14.82 4.45 -21.05
N PRO A 144 15.75 3.85 -21.83
CA PRO A 144 15.67 3.80 -23.28
C PRO A 144 14.36 3.21 -23.80
N ARG A 145 13.92 2.09 -23.23
CA ARG A 145 12.66 1.43 -23.62
C ARG A 145 11.46 2.36 -23.39
N LEU A 146 11.34 2.94 -22.20
CA LEU A 146 10.26 3.88 -21.88
C LEU A 146 10.34 5.15 -22.73
N ARG A 147 11.53 5.63 -23.10
CA ARG A 147 11.67 6.77 -24.03
C ARG A 147 11.03 6.48 -25.38
N TRP A 148 11.24 5.27 -25.89
CA TRP A 148 10.68 4.81 -27.15
C TRP A 148 9.17 4.56 -27.04
N MET A 149 8.72 3.85 -25.99
CA MET A 149 7.30 3.56 -25.77
C MET A 149 6.45 4.81 -25.55
N LEU A 150 7.02 5.85 -24.92
CA LEU A 150 6.36 7.12 -24.64
C LEU A 150 6.71 8.20 -25.68
N HIS A 151 7.23 7.80 -26.84
CA HIS A 151 7.50 8.73 -27.93
C HIS A 151 6.18 9.30 -28.47
N GLY A 152 6.10 10.62 -28.59
CA GLY A 152 4.89 11.33 -29.03
C GLY A 152 3.89 11.64 -27.92
N ALA A 153 4.03 11.06 -26.73
CA ALA A 153 3.16 11.38 -25.59
C ALA A 153 3.28 12.84 -25.16
N ARG A 154 2.16 13.55 -25.03
CA ARG A 154 2.13 14.93 -24.52
C ARG A 154 1.84 14.98 -23.03
N VAL A 155 0.97 14.08 -22.55
CA VAL A 155 0.64 13.89 -21.14
C VAL A 155 0.84 12.43 -20.75
N VAL A 156 1.44 12.20 -19.59
CA VAL A 156 1.59 10.87 -19.00
C VAL A 156 0.96 10.83 -17.61
N VAL A 157 0.02 9.92 -17.39
CA VAL A 157 -0.66 9.71 -16.12
C VAL A 157 0.05 8.60 -15.33
N ILE A 158 0.38 8.85 -14.07
CA ILE A 158 1.09 7.92 -13.20
C ILE A 158 0.38 7.78 -11.84
N PRO A 159 0.38 6.58 -11.22
CA PRO A 159 -0.23 6.37 -9.89
C PRO A 159 0.70 6.81 -8.76
N ASN A 160 2.00 6.86 -9.02
CA ASN A 160 3.00 7.14 -8.02
C ASN A 160 4.20 7.83 -8.65
N ASP A 161 4.81 8.80 -7.97
CA ASP A 161 6.02 9.49 -8.42
C ASP A 161 7.18 9.40 -7.41
N ALA A 162 6.99 8.77 -6.24
CA ALA A 162 8.01 8.63 -5.21
C ALA A 162 8.78 7.30 -5.28
N VAL A 163 8.20 6.27 -5.91
CA VAL A 163 8.78 4.92 -5.94
C VAL A 163 9.50 4.67 -7.26
N PHE A 164 10.67 4.00 -7.24
CA PHE A 164 11.34 3.57 -8.47
C PHE A 164 10.45 2.59 -9.27
N PRO A 165 10.32 2.74 -10.60
CA PRO A 165 11.07 3.63 -11.49
C PRO A 165 10.38 4.98 -11.76
N TYR A 166 9.29 5.30 -11.08
CA TYR A 166 8.45 6.45 -11.43
C TYR A 166 9.14 7.80 -11.29
N PHE A 167 9.88 8.07 -10.20
CA PHE A 167 10.57 9.36 -10.07
C PHE A 167 11.57 9.60 -11.23
N ALA A 168 12.27 8.53 -11.66
CA ALA A 168 13.22 8.59 -12.77
C ALA A 168 12.49 8.83 -14.09
N LEU A 169 11.34 8.17 -14.27
CA LEU A 169 10.46 8.38 -15.41
C LEU A 169 9.93 9.82 -15.47
N VAL A 170 9.40 10.35 -14.38
CA VAL A 170 8.87 11.73 -14.31
C VAL A 170 9.97 12.73 -14.63
N GLY A 171 11.17 12.57 -14.04
CA GLY A 171 12.31 13.43 -14.35
C GLY A 171 12.72 13.37 -15.82
N GLN A 172 12.69 12.19 -16.43
CA GLN A 172 12.96 12.03 -17.87
C GLN A 172 11.90 12.68 -18.75
N LEU A 173 10.62 12.52 -18.42
CA LEU A 173 9.49 13.10 -19.15
C LEU A 173 9.54 14.63 -19.08
N HIS A 174 9.79 15.18 -17.90
CA HIS A 174 9.92 16.61 -17.69
C HIS A 174 11.05 17.22 -18.53
N ARG A 175 12.24 16.60 -18.56
CA ARG A 175 13.36 17.06 -19.40
C ARG A 175 13.03 17.07 -20.91
N ARG A 176 12.05 16.27 -21.33
CA ARG A 176 11.56 16.22 -22.72
C ARG A 176 10.38 17.17 -22.97
N GLY A 177 9.96 17.95 -21.96
CA GLY A 177 8.78 18.80 -22.04
C GLY A 177 7.45 18.03 -22.00
N VAL A 178 7.47 16.74 -21.69
CA VAL A 178 6.25 15.92 -21.54
C VAL A 178 5.65 16.19 -20.17
N ARG A 179 4.34 16.44 -20.14
CA ARG A 179 3.60 16.75 -18.91
C ARG A 179 3.23 15.46 -18.18
N THR A 180 3.13 15.56 -16.87
CA THR A 180 2.77 14.43 -16.01
C THR A 180 1.60 14.79 -15.10
N VAL A 181 0.66 13.86 -14.96
CA VAL A 181 -0.46 13.94 -14.01
C VAL A 181 -0.27 12.81 -13.00
N LEU A 182 -0.08 13.16 -11.73
CA LEU A 182 -0.03 12.20 -10.64
C LEU A 182 -1.44 11.90 -10.16
N MET A 183 -1.89 10.66 -10.29
CA MET A 183 -3.14 10.19 -9.72
C MET A 183 -2.85 9.48 -8.40
N GLN A 184 -3.40 9.98 -7.29
CA GLN A 184 -3.18 9.37 -5.99
C GLN A 184 -3.67 7.90 -5.98
N GLU A 185 -2.82 7.02 -5.46
CA GLU A 185 -3.05 5.57 -5.41
C GLU A 185 -3.59 5.08 -4.05
N GLY A 186 -3.42 5.90 -3.01
CA GLY A 186 -3.81 5.58 -1.64
C GLY A 186 -3.59 6.76 -0.71
N ILE A 187 -4.11 6.65 0.51
CA ILE A 187 -3.78 7.51 1.64
C ILE A 187 -2.27 7.55 1.81
N ARG A 188 -1.77 8.75 2.07
CA ARG A 188 -0.35 9.00 2.28
C ARG A 188 -0.11 9.26 3.76
N PHE A 189 0.88 8.57 4.28
CA PHE A 189 1.39 8.77 5.62
C PHE A 189 2.60 9.69 5.53
N PRO A 190 2.88 10.49 6.58
CA PRO A 190 4.15 11.15 6.71
C PRO A 190 5.27 10.12 6.52
N GLN A 191 6.19 10.40 5.60
CA GLN A 191 7.41 9.62 5.49
C GLN A 191 8.24 9.83 6.76
N LEU A 192 8.91 8.77 7.22
CA LEU A 192 9.83 8.87 8.34
C LEU A 192 10.94 9.86 8.01
N GLU A 193 11.47 10.53 9.03
CA GLU A 193 12.56 11.51 8.89
C GLU A 193 13.82 10.91 8.22
N SER A 194 14.01 9.59 8.38
CA SER A 194 15.09 8.83 7.73
C SER A 194 14.91 8.62 6.23
N TYR A 195 13.75 8.92 5.65
CA TYR A 195 13.48 8.73 4.24
C TYR A 195 14.14 9.84 3.39
N THR A 196 15.12 9.46 2.59
CA THR A 196 15.89 10.37 1.72
C THR A 196 15.43 10.37 0.26
N GLY A 197 14.37 9.63 -0.06
CA GLY A 197 13.84 9.55 -1.42
C GLY A 197 12.96 10.75 -1.81
N PRO A 198 12.43 10.77 -3.04
CA PRO A 198 11.52 11.81 -3.49
C PRO A 198 10.23 11.81 -2.65
N ARG A 199 9.79 13.00 -2.24
CA ARG A 199 8.47 13.15 -1.61
C ARG A 199 7.37 12.92 -2.63
N TYR A 200 6.28 12.30 -2.18
CA TYR A 200 5.14 11.96 -3.03
C TYR A 200 4.43 13.23 -3.53
N GLY A 201 4.29 13.40 -4.83
CA GLY A 201 3.81 14.65 -5.45
C GLY A 201 4.86 15.77 -5.49
N GLY A 202 5.99 15.61 -4.80
CA GLY A 202 7.09 16.59 -4.78
C GLY A 202 7.93 16.59 -6.07
N VAL A 203 7.68 15.65 -6.99
CA VAL A 203 8.30 15.66 -8.30
C VAL A 203 7.60 16.70 -9.19
N VAL A 204 8.22 17.06 -10.32
CA VAL A 204 7.79 18.05 -11.33
C VAL A 204 6.49 17.70 -12.09
N SER A 205 5.55 17.01 -11.43
CA SER A 205 4.19 16.76 -11.91
C SER A 205 3.47 18.07 -12.18
N SER A 206 2.77 18.12 -13.31
CA SER A 206 2.00 19.30 -13.74
C SER A 206 0.68 19.43 -12.98
N ALA A 207 0.11 18.29 -12.58
CA ALA A 207 -1.05 18.23 -11.69
C ALA A 207 -0.98 17.00 -10.78
N VAL A 208 -1.65 17.09 -9.64
CA VAL A 208 -1.87 16.01 -8.67
C VAL A 208 -3.38 15.85 -8.47
N CYS A 209 -3.91 14.67 -8.72
CA CYS A 209 -5.30 14.29 -8.45
C CYS A 209 -5.38 13.68 -7.05
N ALA A 210 -5.83 14.46 -6.08
CA ALA A 210 -6.00 14.06 -4.68
C ALA A 210 -7.41 13.48 -4.44
N TRP A 211 -7.53 12.50 -3.56
CA TRP A 211 -8.81 11.83 -3.30
C TRP A 211 -9.82 12.73 -2.57
N GLY A 212 -9.36 13.64 -1.72
CA GLY A 212 -10.19 14.50 -0.90
C GLY A 212 -9.38 15.65 -0.32
N GLU A 213 -10.04 16.52 0.44
CA GLU A 213 -9.40 17.65 1.11
C GLU A 213 -8.31 17.19 2.08
N GLY A 214 -8.53 16.08 2.82
CA GLY A 214 -7.50 15.54 3.71
C GLY A 214 -6.24 15.09 2.96
N SER A 215 -6.38 14.61 1.71
CA SER A 215 -5.21 14.30 0.87
C SER A 215 -4.55 15.55 0.30
N LYS A 216 -5.34 16.58 -0.08
CA LYS A 216 -4.81 17.88 -0.52
C LYS A 216 -3.96 18.54 0.58
N GLU A 217 -4.47 18.58 1.80
CA GLU A 217 -3.73 19.09 2.96
C GLU A 217 -2.41 18.37 3.18
N PHE A 218 -2.40 17.03 3.05
CA PHE A 218 -1.15 16.26 3.10
C PHE A 218 -0.16 16.73 2.02
N PHE A 219 -0.61 16.88 0.77
CA PHE A 219 0.27 17.31 -0.31
C PHE A 219 0.82 18.72 -0.12
N VAL A 220 -0.01 19.65 0.36
CA VAL A 220 0.41 21.03 0.63
C VAL A 220 1.38 21.08 1.81
N GLY A 221 1.00 20.51 2.95
CA GLY A 221 1.77 20.62 4.20
C GLY A 221 3.02 19.75 4.21
N PHE A 222 2.89 18.47 3.85
CA PHE A 222 3.98 17.50 3.96
C PHE A 222 4.84 17.46 2.69
N SER A 223 4.21 17.27 1.54
CA SER A 223 4.92 17.14 0.27
C SER A 223 5.31 18.49 -0.36
N GLN A 224 4.84 19.61 0.19
CA GLN A 224 5.11 20.97 -0.29
C GLN A 224 4.74 21.17 -1.77
N VAL A 225 3.69 20.48 -2.23
CA VAL A 225 3.16 20.66 -3.58
C VAL A 225 2.40 21.98 -3.62
N PRO A 226 2.67 22.87 -4.60
CA PRO A 226 1.90 24.10 -4.75
C PRO A 226 0.41 23.79 -4.92
N GLU A 227 -0.44 24.46 -4.14
CA GLU A 227 -1.88 24.21 -4.12
C GLU A 227 -2.51 24.31 -5.52
N SER A 228 -2.03 25.22 -6.35
CA SER A 228 -2.49 25.41 -7.74
C SER A 228 -2.26 24.20 -8.65
N ARG A 229 -1.44 23.21 -8.23
CA ARG A 229 -1.24 21.96 -8.96
C ARG A 229 -2.10 20.82 -8.42
N ILE A 230 -2.79 20.99 -7.31
CA ILE A 230 -3.57 19.94 -6.68
C ILE A 230 -5.04 20.13 -7.07
N ALA A 231 -5.64 19.10 -7.64
CA ALA A 231 -7.08 19.01 -7.86
C ALA A 231 -7.64 17.92 -6.94
N VAL A 232 -8.69 18.24 -6.19
CA VAL A 232 -9.45 17.24 -5.44
C VAL A 232 -10.41 16.58 -6.41
N THR A 233 -10.17 15.30 -6.68
CA THR A 233 -10.87 14.56 -7.74
C THR A 233 -11.65 13.36 -7.24
N GLY A 234 -11.50 12.93 -5.99
CA GLY A 234 -11.99 11.61 -5.58
C GLY A 234 -11.06 10.48 -6.00
N THR A 235 -11.53 9.23 -5.86
CA THR A 235 -10.81 8.03 -6.27
C THR A 235 -11.66 7.18 -7.22
N PRO A 236 -11.25 7.04 -8.50
CA PRO A 236 -12.01 6.26 -9.49
C PRO A 236 -12.26 4.80 -9.08
N ARG A 237 -11.38 4.22 -8.25
CA ARG A 237 -11.55 2.84 -7.73
C ARG A 237 -12.80 2.69 -6.86
N LEU A 238 -13.29 3.77 -6.26
CA LEU A 238 -14.45 3.74 -5.37
C LEU A 238 -15.71 4.32 -6.02
N ASP A 239 -15.67 4.74 -7.29
CA ASP A 239 -16.83 5.29 -7.99
C ASP A 239 -18.00 4.31 -8.07
N GLY A 240 -17.71 3.02 -8.27
CA GLY A 240 -18.70 1.96 -8.34
C GLY A 240 -18.86 1.16 -7.05
N LEU A 241 -18.29 1.62 -5.93
CA LEU A 241 -18.34 0.86 -4.67
C LEU A 241 -19.71 1.01 -4.02
N ASP A 242 -20.54 -0.02 -4.17
CA ASP A 242 -21.78 -0.20 -3.41
C ASP A 242 -21.60 -1.26 -2.31
N ALA A 243 -21.56 -0.82 -1.06
CA ALA A 243 -21.42 -1.72 0.09
C ALA A 243 -22.57 -2.73 0.21
N LEU A 244 -23.79 -2.39 -0.23
CA LEU A 244 -24.95 -3.28 -0.18
C LEU A 244 -24.81 -4.42 -1.20
N ALA A 245 -24.32 -4.11 -2.41
CA ALA A 245 -24.05 -5.12 -3.45
C ALA A 245 -22.98 -6.15 -3.04
N TRP A 246 -22.12 -5.83 -2.07
CA TRP A 246 -21.12 -6.76 -1.54
C TRP A 246 -21.62 -7.66 -0.41
N ARG A 247 -22.80 -7.40 0.17
CA ARG A 247 -23.37 -8.24 1.25
C ARG A 247 -23.48 -9.71 0.88
N PRO A 248 -24.03 -10.11 -0.29
CA PRO A 248 -24.15 -11.53 -0.65
C PRO A 248 -22.80 -12.25 -0.68
N LYS A 249 -21.73 -11.57 -1.12
CA LYS A 249 -20.37 -12.12 -1.15
C LYS A 249 -19.76 -12.23 0.26
N GLY A 250 -20.12 -11.32 1.17
CA GLY A 250 -19.79 -11.43 2.58
C GLY A 250 -20.48 -12.64 3.23
N ASP A 251 -21.77 -12.82 2.96
CA ASP A 251 -22.55 -13.96 3.47
C ASP A 251 -22.05 -15.30 2.91
N GLU A 252 -21.69 -15.33 1.63
CA GLU A 252 -21.03 -16.48 1.00
C GLU A 252 -19.71 -16.82 1.68
N LEU A 253 -18.89 -15.81 2.02
CA LEU A 253 -17.62 -16.01 2.72
C LEU A 253 -17.87 -16.59 4.13
N ILE A 254 -18.84 -16.06 4.89
CA ILE A 254 -19.21 -16.57 6.21
C ILE A 254 -19.61 -18.05 6.12
N ARG A 255 -20.49 -18.41 5.16
CA ARG A 255 -20.93 -19.79 4.93
C ARG A 255 -19.77 -20.71 4.53
N THR A 256 -18.93 -20.27 3.60
CA THR A 256 -17.79 -21.06 3.10
C THR A 256 -16.79 -21.38 4.21
N LEU A 257 -16.61 -20.44 5.13
CA LEU A 257 -15.72 -20.61 6.28
C LEU A 257 -16.38 -21.33 7.46
N GLY A 258 -17.67 -21.67 7.38
CA GLY A 258 -18.41 -22.32 8.46
C GLY A 258 -18.51 -21.46 9.74
N LEU A 259 -18.54 -20.13 9.60
CA LEU A 259 -18.56 -19.23 10.75
C LEU A 259 -19.98 -19.09 11.29
N ALA A 260 -20.16 -19.33 12.59
CA ALA A 260 -21.46 -19.20 13.26
C ALA A 260 -21.93 -17.75 13.36
N THR A 261 -20.99 -16.79 13.38
CA THR A 261 -21.28 -15.37 13.53
C THR A 261 -20.32 -14.55 12.67
N ALA A 262 -20.69 -13.31 12.32
CA ALA A 262 -19.85 -12.41 11.52
C ALA A 262 -18.47 -12.21 12.18
N PRO A 263 -17.33 -12.42 11.52
CA PRO A 263 -16.02 -12.34 12.17
C PRO A 263 -15.58 -10.90 12.49
N VAL A 264 -14.51 -10.75 13.27
CA VAL A 264 -13.64 -9.56 13.21
C VAL A 264 -12.65 -9.77 12.07
N ALA A 265 -12.52 -8.78 11.18
CA ALA A 265 -11.54 -8.86 10.10
C ALA A 265 -10.26 -8.09 10.45
N PHE A 266 -9.13 -8.79 10.50
CA PHE A 266 -7.80 -8.19 10.57
C PHE A 266 -7.28 -7.98 9.14
N LEU A 267 -7.28 -6.74 8.68
CA LEU A 267 -6.88 -6.37 7.33
C LEU A 267 -5.47 -5.80 7.37
N SER A 268 -4.49 -6.69 7.19
CA SER A 268 -3.09 -6.36 7.38
C SER A 268 -2.49 -5.56 6.22
N ASN A 269 -1.43 -4.82 6.50
CA ASN A 269 -0.62 -4.11 5.52
C ASN A 269 0.86 -4.23 5.88
N PRO A 270 1.78 -4.11 4.91
CA PRO A 270 3.19 -4.39 5.12
C PRO A 270 3.88 -3.17 5.76
N ILE A 271 3.59 -2.90 7.03
CA ILE A 271 4.16 -1.76 7.77
C ILE A 271 5.69 -1.80 7.82
N ASP A 272 6.28 -2.99 7.72
CA ASP A 272 7.72 -3.21 7.62
C ASP A 272 8.32 -2.63 6.32
N ILE A 273 7.61 -2.82 5.19
CA ILE A 273 8.00 -2.21 3.91
C ILE A 273 7.85 -0.69 3.95
N GLN A 274 6.89 -0.20 4.73
CA GLN A 274 6.64 1.23 4.92
C GLN A 274 7.64 1.89 5.89
N GLY A 275 8.51 1.12 6.55
CA GLY A 275 9.55 1.61 7.44
C GLY A 275 9.18 1.63 8.92
N TYR A 276 7.98 1.17 9.30
CA TYR A 276 7.46 1.22 10.66
C TYR A 276 7.94 0.06 11.56
N GLY A 277 9.07 -0.57 11.23
CA GLY A 277 9.67 -1.68 11.99
C GLY A 277 10.00 -2.90 11.13
N THR A 278 10.25 -4.04 11.78
CA THR A 278 10.55 -5.30 11.09
C THR A 278 9.30 -6.17 10.90
N ASN A 279 9.37 -7.14 9.98
CA ASN A 279 8.29 -8.10 9.79
C ASN A 279 8.04 -8.94 11.07
N GLU A 280 9.10 -9.26 11.82
CA GLU A 280 9.02 -9.97 13.10
C GLU A 280 8.27 -9.13 14.15
N ALA A 281 8.58 -7.83 14.25
CA ALA A 281 7.88 -6.93 15.16
C ALA A 281 6.39 -6.82 14.81
N LYS A 282 6.06 -6.71 13.52
CA LYS A 282 4.66 -6.72 13.03
C LYS A 282 3.93 -8.02 13.41
N LEU A 283 4.55 -9.18 13.20
CA LEU A 283 3.96 -10.48 13.57
C LEU A 283 3.82 -10.63 15.09
N ALA A 284 4.75 -10.08 15.87
CA ALA A 284 4.64 -10.03 17.33
C ALA A 284 3.48 -9.14 17.80
N LEU A 285 3.23 -8.00 17.13
CA LEU A 285 2.04 -7.18 17.40
C LEU A 285 0.76 -7.95 17.11
N PHE A 286 0.69 -8.66 15.98
CA PHE A 286 -0.45 -9.52 15.65
C PHE A 286 -0.66 -10.64 16.70
N ALA A 287 0.40 -11.30 17.15
CA ALA A 287 0.34 -12.32 18.20
C ALA A 287 -0.23 -11.76 19.51
N ARG A 288 0.27 -10.59 19.95
CA ARG A 288 -0.18 -9.94 21.18
C ARG A 288 -1.62 -9.42 21.06
N PHE A 289 -2.02 -8.95 19.89
CA PHE A 289 -3.42 -8.64 19.60
C PHE A 289 -4.31 -9.87 19.77
N LEU A 290 -3.97 -11.01 19.15
CA LEU A 290 -4.77 -12.24 19.30
C LEU A 290 -4.86 -12.71 20.76
N ALA A 291 -3.74 -12.65 21.50
CA ALA A 291 -3.72 -13.03 22.90
C ALA A 291 -4.62 -12.13 23.77
N GLY A 292 -4.55 -10.81 23.58
CA GLY A 292 -5.38 -9.87 24.34
C GLY A 292 -6.85 -9.85 23.89
N ALA A 293 -7.15 -10.13 22.63
CA ALA A 293 -8.52 -10.21 22.13
C ALA A 293 -9.23 -11.52 22.53
N ALA A 294 -8.47 -12.56 22.89
CA ALA A 294 -9.00 -13.90 23.13
C ALA A 294 -10.11 -13.99 24.20
N PRO A 295 -10.03 -13.29 25.36
CA PRO A 295 -11.10 -13.35 26.35
C PRO A 295 -12.45 -12.86 25.82
N VAL A 296 -12.44 -11.76 25.07
CA VAL A 296 -13.66 -11.10 24.54
C VAL A 296 -14.23 -11.88 23.36
N LEU A 297 -13.38 -12.17 22.37
CA LEU A 297 -13.80 -12.87 21.15
C LEU A 297 -14.16 -14.33 21.45
N GLY A 298 -13.41 -14.96 22.37
CA GLY A 298 -13.64 -16.32 22.82
C GLY A 298 -14.99 -16.49 23.50
N ALA A 299 -15.32 -15.62 24.46
CA ALA A 299 -16.60 -15.61 25.16
C ALA A 299 -17.79 -15.35 24.20
N GLY A 300 -17.60 -14.49 23.20
CA GLY A 300 -18.63 -14.18 22.20
C GLY A 300 -18.75 -15.18 21.04
N GLY A 301 -17.94 -16.25 21.00
CA GLY A 301 -17.91 -17.17 19.86
C GLY A 301 -17.53 -16.49 18.54
N ILE A 302 -16.71 -15.44 18.59
CA ILE A 302 -16.36 -14.60 17.45
C ILE A 302 -15.03 -15.06 16.87
N SER A 303 -15.04 -15.42 15.59
CA SER A 303 -13.82 -15.76 14.85
C SER A 303 -13.11 -14.51 14.32
N VAL A 304 -11.81 -14.67 14.00
CA VAL A 304 -11.03 -13.65 13.29
C VAL A 304 -10.75 -14.14 11.87
N ILE A 305 -11.01 -13.31 10.87
CA ILE A 305 -10.49 -13.53 9.51
C ILE A 305 -9.32 -12.59 9.26
N VAL A 306 -8.23 -13.10 8.71
CA VAL A 306 -7.04 -12.32 8.37
C VAL A 306 -6.95 -12.20 6.86
N LYS A 307 -6.93 -10.96 6.36
CA LYS A 307 -6.64 -10.68 4.96
C LYS A 307 -5.30 -9.96 4.86
N ASN A 308 -4.33 -10.64 4.27
CA ASN A 308 -3.00 -10.11 4.05
C ASN A 308 -2.93 -9.19 2.83
N HIS A 309 -2.00 -8.25 2.88
CA HIS A 309 -1.56 -7.54 1.69
C HIS A 309 -0.76 -8.49 0.77
N MET A 310 -0.78 -8.23 -0.53
CA MET A 310 -0.15 -9.10 -1.54
C MET A 310 1.38 -9.25 -1.42
N GLN A 311 2.02 -8.37 -0.66
CA GLN A 311 3.47 -8.42 -0.38
C GLN A 311 3.79 -9.18 0.91
N GLU A 312 2.78 -9.61 1.65
CA GLU A 312 2.95 -10.37 2.88
C GLU A 312 2.76 -11.86 2.61
N ASN A 313 3.31 -12.68 3.50
CA ASN A 313 3.18 -14.12 3.42
C ASN A 313 2.08 -14.61 4.36
N PRO A 314 0.94 -15.11 3.84
CA PRO A 314 -0.17 -15.61 4.67
C PRO A 314 0.25 -16.72 5.65
N LYS A 315 1.26 -17.52 5.29
CA LYS A 315 1.74 -18.63 6.13
C LYS A 315 2.35 -18.16 7.45
N ASP A 316 2.94 -16.96 7.48
CA ASP A 316 3.53 -16.43 8.71
C ASP A 316 2.43 -16.01 9.70
N TYR A 317 1.33 -15.43 9.20
CA TYR A 317 0.15 -15.13 10.01
C TYR A 317 -0.56 -16.40 10.49
N ALA A 318 -0.66 -17.43 9.63
CA ALA A 318 -1.24 -18.72 10.00
C ALA A 318 -0.44 -19.39 11.12
N ARG A 319 0.90 -19.31 11.08
CA ARG A 319 1.78 -19.82 12.14
C ARG A 319 1.55 -19.10 13.46
N VAL A 320 1.48 -17.77 13.44
CA VAL A 320 1.19 -16.96 14.65
C VAL A 320 -0.19 -17.31 15.20
N ALA A 321 -1.20 -17.40 14.34
CA ALA A 321 -2.56 -17.75 14.74
C ALA A 321 -2.65 -19.14 15.40
N ALA A 322 -1.98 -20.14 14.83
CA ALA A 322 -1.94 -21.50 15.38
C ALA A 322 -1.24 -21.59 16.75
N ALA A 323 -0.29 -20.69 17.03
CA ALA A 323 0.41 -20.61 18.31
C ALA A 323 -0.31 -19.71 19.34
N SER A 324 -1.45 -19.11 18.99
CA SER A 324 -2.17 -18.17 19.85
C SER A 324 -3.28 -18.84 20.67
N PRO A 325 -3.77 -18.20 21.74
CA PRO A 325 -4.99 -18.65 22.45
C PRO A 325 -6.26 -18.70 21.57
N MET A 326 -6.22 -18.13 20.37
CA MET A 326 -7.30 -18.15 19.37
C MET A 326 -7.11 -19.24 18.31
N ALA A 327 -6.21 -20.22 18.54
CA ALA A 327 -6.02 -21.35 17.64
C ALA A 327 -7.37 -22.02 17.28
N GLY A 328 -7.57 -22.31 15.99
CA GLY A 328 -8.83 -22.84 15.46
C GLY A 328 -9.96 -21.82 15.27
N LYS A 329 -9.84 -20.59 15.81
CA LYS A 329 -10.80 -19.48 15.62
C LYS A 329 -10.30 -18.38 14.68
N VAL A 330 -9.10 -18.55 14.11
CA VAL A 330 -8.51 -17.61 13.16
C VAL A 330 -8.39 -18.28 11.80
N THR A 331 -8.91 -17.62 10.77
CA THR A 331 -8.79 -18.07 9.38
C THR A 331 -7.99 -17.06 8.57
N VAL A 332 -6.87 -17.48 7.98
CA VAL A 332 -6.08 -16.63 7.08
C VAL A 332 -6.55 -16.85 5.65
N LEU A 333 -7.00 -15.78 4.99
CA LEU A 333 -7.52 -15.83 3.63
C LEU A 333 -6.37 -15.79 2.61
N GLU A 334 -6.09 -16.94 1.98
CA GLU A 334 -5.05 -17.03 0.94
C GLU A 334 -5.39 -16.25 -0.33
N SER A 335 -6.68 -16.11 -0.62
CA SER A 335 -7.20 -15.40 -1.79
C SER A 335 -8.47 -14.61 -1.45
N GLY A 336 -9.20 -14.11 -2.45
CA GLY A 336 -10.44 -13.37 -2.23
C GLY A 336 -10.31 -11.84 -2.21
N HIS A 337 -11.44 -11.17 -2.44
CA HIS A 337 -11.56 -9.72 -2.52
C HIS A 337 -11.66 -9.09 -1.12
N THR A 338 -10.90 -8.02 -0.88
CA THR A 338 -10.93 -7.26 0.37
C THR A 338 -12.35 -6.83 0.74
N PHE A 339 -13.16 -6.39 -0.24
CA PHE A 339 -14.55 -5.98 -0.01
C PHE A 339 -15.45 -7.11 0.49
N ALA A 340 -15.21 -8.37 0.09
CA ALA A 340 -15.97 -9.50 0.64
C ALA A 340 -15.62 -9.75 2.12
N ALA A 341 -14.34 -9.60 2.49
CA ALA A 341 -13.90 -9.71 3.89
C ALA A 341 -14.48 -8.57 4.75
N ILE A 342 -14.50 -7.33 4.24
CA ILE A 342 -15.15 -6.20 4.93
C ILE A 342 -16.65 -6.43 5.07
N ALA A 343 -17.34 -6.86 4.00
CA ALA A 343 -18.78 -7.12 4.02
C ALA A 343 -19.15 -8.17 5.08
N ALA A 344 -18.39 -9.26 5.16
CA ALA A 344 -18.56 -10.34 6.14
C ALA A 344 -18.31 -9.88 7.59
N ALA A 345 -17.42 -8.91 7.80
CA ALA A 345 -16.97 -8.54 9.12
C ALA A 345 -18.03 -7.77 9.92
N ARG A 346 -18.05 -7.94 11.25
CA ARG A 346 -18.78 -7.04 12.16
C ARG A 346 -17.97 -5.81 12.55
N ALA A 347 -16.65 -5.95 12.58
CA ALA A 347 -15.69 -4.92 12.87
C ALA A 347 -14.37 -5.22 12.15
N VAL A 348 -13.58 -4.18 11.89
CA VAL A 348 -12.33 -4.29 11.14
C VAL A 348 -11.17 -3.78 12.00
N VAL A 349 -10.06 -4.49 12.02
CA VAL A 349 -8.81 -4.06 12.65
C VAL A 349 -7.76 -3.84 11.56
N VAL A 350 -7.08 -2.71 11.61
CA VAL A 350 -5.99 -2.31 10.70
C VAL A 350 -4.79 -1.83 11.49
N PHE A 351 -3.61 -1.80 10.87
CA PHE A 351 -2.54 -0.91 11.30
C PHE A 351 -2.76 0.46 10.64
N THR A 352 -1.93 0.81 9.66
CA THR A 352 -2.01 2.06 8.90
C THR A 352 -2.32 1.76 7.43
N SER A 353 -3.61 1.68 7.11
CA SER A 353 -4.08 1.24 5.79
C SER A 353 -5.26 2.07 5.29
N THR A 354 -5.31 2.30 3.98
CA THR A 354 -6.47 2.88 3.27
C THR A 354 -7.73 2.05 3.39
N VAL A 355 -7.56 0.74 3.62
CA VAL A 355 -8.66 -0.19 3.82
C VAL A 355 -9.52 0.19 5.03
N GLY A 356 -9.01 1.00 5.98
CA GLY A 356 -9.83 1.59 7.03
C GLY A 356 -10.94 2.52 6.50
N LEU A 357 -10.64 3.40 5.53
CA LEU A 357 -11.65 4.21 4.84
C LEU A 357 -12.64 3.33 4.08
N GLU A 358 -12.15 2.30 3.40
CA GLU A 358 -13.01 1.33 2.71
C GLU A 358 -13.96 0.66 3.72
N ALA A 359 -13.50 0.28 4.91
CA ALA A 359 -14.35 -0.29 5.96
C ALA A 359 -15.39 0.70 6.51
N LEU A 360 -15.02 1.98 6.70
CA LEU A 360 -15.95 3.04 7.10
C LEU A 360 -17.04 3.27 6.06
N MET A 361 -16.74 3.14 4.76
CA MET A 361 -17.75 3.20 3.69
C MET A 361 -18.75 2.04 3.73
N PHE A 362 -18.37 0.90 4.33
CA PHE A 362 -19.29 -0.21 4.61
C PHE A 362 -20.04 -0.05 5.94
N GLY A 363 -19.86 1.09 6.63
CA GLY A 363 -20.43 1.33 7.95
C GLY A 363 -19.85 0.40 9.02
N LYS A 364 -18.63 -0.12 8.84
CA LYS A 364 -18.00 -1.01 9.81
C LYS A 364 -17.21 -0.19 10.84
N PRO A 365 -17.35 -0.47 12.14
CA PRO A 365 -16.47 0.10 13.14
C PRO A 365 -15.05 -0.40 12.91
N ILE A 366 -14.09 0.51 13.02
CA ILE A 366 -12.66 0.21 12.83
C ILE A 366 -11.88 0.36 14.13
N GLY A 367 -10.96 -0.56 14.37
CA GLY A 367 -9.93 -0.48 15.39
C GLY A 367 -8.56 -0.30 14.74
N VAL A 368 -7.74 0.58 15.29
CA VAL A 368 -6.39 0.83 14.78
C VAL A 368 -5.38 0.31 15.78
N LEU A 369 -4.61 -0.69 15.37
CA LEU A 369 -3.53 -1.25 16.17
C LEU A 369 -2.34 -0.29 16.18
N GLU A 370 -1.96 0.16 17.37
CA GLU A 370 -0.83 1.05 17.59
C GLU A 370 0.47 0.41 17.07
N ILE A 371 1.25 1.21 16.36
CA ILE A 371 2.61 0.84 15.96
C ILE A 371 3.56 1.47 16.98
N PRO A 372 4.33 0.67 17.75
CA PRO A 372 5.26 1.21 18.75
C PRO A 372 6.22 2.24 18.15
N GLY A 373 6.34 3.40 18.80
CA GLY A 373 7.17 4.52 18.33
C GLY A 373 6.57 5.38 17.22
N HIS A 374 5.39 5.01 16.70
CA HIS A 374 4.72 5.72 15.61
C HIS A 374 3.24 6.02 15.88
N GLU A 375 2.76 5.70 17.09
CA GLU A 375 1.38 5.87 17.52
C GLU A 375 0.37 5.31 16.50
N PHE A 376 -0.60 6.12 16.10
CA PHE A 376 -1.58 5.85 15.05
C PHE A 376 -1.22 6.68 13.82
N ALA A 377 -0.49 6.07 12.89
CA ALA A 377 0.11 6.77 11.74
C ALA A 377 -0.91 7.40 10.77
N PHE A 378 -2.20 7.05 10.87
CA PHE A 378 -3.27 7.72 10.14
C PHE A 378 -4.33 8.29 11.08
N GLU A 379 -5.00 9.35 10.64
CA GLU A 379 -5.85 10.19 11.49
C GLU A 379 -7.19 9.58 11.93
N TYR A 380 -7.42 8.27 11.73
CA TYR A 380 -8.66 7.61 12.14
C TYR A 380 -8.96 7.82 13.63
N VAL A 381 -7.96 7.62 14.49
CA VAL A 381 -8.12 7.73 15.95
C VAL A 381 -8.23 9.20 16.36
N GLN A 382 -7.37 10.05 15.82
CA GLN A 382 -7.30 11.49 16.12
C GLN A 382 -8.61 12.21 15.77
N ARG A 383 -9.36 11.68 14.79
CA ARG A 383 -10.66 12.20 14.35
C ARG A 383 -11.85 11.54 15.06
N GLY A 384 -11.62 10.61 15.98
CA GLY A 384 -12.68 9.86 16.65
C GLY A 384 -13.40 8.81 15.77
N ALA A 385 -12.88 8.54 14.57
CA ALA A 385 -13.47 7.57 13.63
C ALA A 385 -13.10 6.12 13.94
N ALA A 386 -12.17 5.87 14.87
CA ALA A 386 -11.71 4.53 15.22
C ALA A 386 -11.41 4.36 16.70
N VAL A 387 -11.44 3.10 17.14
CA VAL A 387 -10.97 2.71 18.48
C VAL A 387 -9.44 2.53 18.46
N PRO A 388 -8.69 3.23 19.33
CA PRO A 388 -7.26 2.98 19.49
C PRO A 388 -7.03 1.62 20.18
N ILE A 389 -6.30 0.73 19.53
CA ILE A 389 -5.91 -0.56 20.12
C ILE A 389 -4.43 -0.49 20.49
N ARG A 390 -4.15 -0.25 21.77
CA ARG A 390 -2.80 -0.37 22.33
C ARG A 390 -2.60 -1.76 22.87
N ILE A 391 -1.38 -2.31 22.73
CA ILE A 391 -1.14 -3.69 23.13
C ILE A 391 -1.30 -3.90 24.65
N ALA A 392 -1.08 -2.85 25.45
CA ALA A 392 -1.30 -2.91 26.90
C ALA A 392 -2.78 -3.07 27.30
N ASP A 393 -3.73 -2.80 26.39
CA ASP A 393 -5.16 -2.73 26.71
C ASP A 393 -6.05 -3.28 25.58
N VAL A 394 -5.60 -4.36 24.93
CA VAL A 394 -6.32 -4.95 23.78
C VAL A 394 -7.72 -5.41 24.17
N THR A 395 -7.88 -6.04 25.34
CA THR A 395 -9.17 -6.57 25.81
C THR A 395 -10.24 -5.48 25.80
N ARG A 396 -10.00 -4.37 26.51
CA ARG A 396 -10.94 -3.25 26.60
C ARG A 396 -11.18 -2.61 25.23
N ALA A 397 -10.12 -2.45 24.43
CA ALA A 397 -10.25 -1.85 23.10
C ALA A 397 -11.11 -2.71 22.17
N VAL A 398 -11.03 -4.05 22.27
CA VAL A 398 -11.90 -4.96 21.51
C VAL A 398 -13.35 -4.90 22.00
N GLU A 399 -13.58 -4.80 23.31
CA GLU A 399 -14.93 -4.57 23.86
C GLU A 399 -15.54 -3.26 23.31
N GLN A 400 -14.77 -2.16 23.35
CA GLN A 400 -15.21 -0.86 22.81
C GLN A 400 -15.45 -0.91 21.30
N LEU A 401 -14.62 -1.64 20.54
CA LEU A 401 -14.76 -1.81 19.10
C LEU A 401 -16.06 -2.52 18.73
N LEU A 402 -16.44 -3.52 19.52
CA LEU A 402 -17.66 -4.31 19.30
C LEU A 402 -18.92 -3.62 19.83
N ALA A 403 -18.77 -2.69 20.79
CA ALA A 403 -19.88 -1.90 21.30
C ALA A 403 -20.38 -0.88 20.25
N PRO A 404 -21.70 -0.72 20.08
CA PRO A 404 -22.28 0.36 19.27
C PRO A 404 -21.85 1.73 19.78
N ASP A 405 -21.53 2.63 18.86
CA ASP A 405 -21.09 4.00 19.18
C ASP A 405 -21.48 4.92 18.02
N ALA A 406 -22.58 5.64 18.19
CA ALA A 406 -23.14 6.52 17.16
C ALA A 406 -22.21 7.68 16.83
N ALA A 407 -21.52 8.24 17.83
CA ALA A 407 -20.58 9.34 17.64
C ALA A 407 -19.37 8.89 16.81
N ARG A 408 -18.84 7.69 17.07
CA ARG A 408 -17.78 7.09 16.24
C ARG A 408 -18.24 6.80 14.82
N ALA A 409 -19.48 6.34 14.64
CA ALA A 409 -20.04 6.12 13.31
C ALA A 409 -20.17 7.43 12.51
N GLU A 410 -20.65 8.50 13.14
CA GLU A 410 -20.75 9.84 12.55
C GLU A 410 -19.37 10.40 12.19
N ALA A 411 -18.41 10.35 13.12
CA ALA A 411 -17.02 10.74 12.86
C ALA A 411 -16.39 9.94 11.71
N GLY A 412 -16.72 8.64 11.61
CA GLY A 412 -16.35 7.79 10.50
C GLY A 412 -16.87 8.27 9.15
N GLN A 413 -18.13 8.68 9.07
CA GLN A 413 -18.70 9.23 7.83
C GLN A 413 -18.07 10.58 7.48
N ALA A 414 -17.90 11.48 8.45
CA ALA A 414 -17.22 12.75 8.22
C ALA A 414 -15.79 12.55 7.71
N LEU A 415 -15.08 11.52 8.20
CA LEU A 415 -13.75 11.19 7.70
C LEU A 415 -13.77 10.63 6.28
N VAL A 416 -14.76 9.81 5.92
CA VAL A 416 -14.95 9.35 4.54
C VAL A 416 -15.20 10.52 3.60
N GLU A 417 -16.07 11.46 3.96
CA GLU A 417 -16.36 12.65 3.14
C GLU A 417 -15.13 13.53 2.95
N ARG A 418 -14.32 13.70 4.01
CA ARG A 418 -13.06 14.44 3.96
C ARG A 418 -12.04 13.84 2.98
N HIS A 419 -11.99 12.52 2.87
CA HIS A 419 -10.96 11.81 2.09
C HIS A 419 -11.42 11.27 0.75
N VAL A 420 -12.72 11.16 0.53
CA VAL A 420 -13.30 10.54 -0.67
C VAL A 420 -14.31 11.50 -1.30
N HIS A 421 -13.79 12.44 -2.07
CA HIS A 421 -14.59 13.46 -2.75
C HIS A 421 -15.45 12.86 -3.89
N ASP A 422 -16.69 13.35 -4.00
CA ASP A 422 -17.61 13.15 -5.12
C ASP A 422 -17.63 11.73 -5.72
N ARG A 423 -17.89 10.75 -4.83
CA ARG A 423 -17.99 9.33 -5.18
C ARG A 423 -18.97 9.12 -6.32
N GLY A 424 -18.54 8.39 -7.35
CA GLY A 424 -19.33 8.10 -8.55
C GLY A 424 -18.97 9.00 -9.73
N ARG A 425 -18.27 10.12 -9.47
CA ARG A 425 -17.80 11.04 -10.51
C ARG A 425 -16.29 11.24 -10.52
N ALA A 426 -15.53 10.52 -9.70
CA ALA A 426 -14.09 10.76 -9.57
C ALA A 426 -13.32 10.54 -10.88
N ARG A 427 -13.71 9.53 -11.67
CA ARG A 427 -13.14 9.31 -13.01
C ARG A 427 -13.32 10.49 -13.96
N HIS A 428 -14.44 11.22 -13.83
CA HIS A 428 -14.72 12.40 -14.65
C HIS A 428 -13.82 13.56 -14.23
N HIS A 429 -13.69 13.81 -12.93
CA HIS A 429 -12.79 14.84 -12.40
C HIS A 429 -11.33 14.60 -12.79
N VAL A 430 -10.87 13.35 -12.76
CA VAL A 430 -9.52 13.00 -13.23
C VAL A 430 -9.38 13.26 -14.73
N ALA A 431 -10.38 12.93 -15.54
CA ALA A 431 -10.36 13.22 -16.97
C ALA A 431 -10.29 14.72 -17.25
N ASP A 432 -11.08 15.55 -16.54
CA ASP A 432 -11.07 17.01 -16.67
C ASP A 432 -9.69 17.61 -16.32
N VAL A 433 -9.00 17.05 -15.32
CA VAL A 433 -7.61 17.44 -14.99
C VAL A 433 -6.66 17.11 -16.14
N ILE A 434 -6.81 15.94 -16.76
CA ILE A 434 -5.98 15.51 -17.90
C ILE A 434 -6.22 16.43 -19.10
N GLU A 435 -7.48 16.77 -19.42
CA GLU A 435 -7.85 17.70 -20.50
C GLU A 435 -7.20 19.06 -20.32
N ARG A 436 -7.31 19.64 -19.11
CA ARG A 436 -6.67 20.91 -18.77
C ARG A 436 -5.16 20.87 -18.99
N VAL A 437 -4.49 19.84 -18.50
CA VAL A 437 -3.03 19.69 -18.66
C VAL A 437 -2.63 19.49 -20.12
N LEU A 438 -3.45 18.80 -20.92
CA LEU A 438 -3.24 18.61 -22.35
C LEU A 438 -3.39 19.92 -23.14
N ALA A 439 -4.41 20.71 -22.83
CA ALA A 439 -4.64 22.03 -23.43
C ALA A 439 -3.46 22.97 -23.16
N ASP A 440 -3.00 23.04 -21.92
CA ASP A 440 -1.82 23.84 -21.52
C ASP A 440 -0.54 23.41 -22.25
N ALA A 441 -0.40 22.11 -22.56
CA ALA A 441 0.73 21.59 -23.34
C ALA A 441 0.65 22.02 -24.82
N GLY A 442 -0.55 22.18 -25.38
CA GLY A 442 -0.77 22.61 -26.75
C GLY A 442 -0.42 24.07 -26.98
N VAL A 443 -0.86 24.96 -26.08
CA VAL A 443 -0.60 26.41 -26.15
C VAL A 443 0.91 26.70 -26.16
N ARG A 444 1.68 26.06 -25.29
CA ARG A 444 3.14 26.24 -25.24
C ARG A 444 3.88 25.66 -26.44
N SER A 445 3.35 24.61 -27.03
CA SER A 445 3.93 24.01 -28.23
C SER A 445 3.73 24.93 -29.45
N ALA A 446 2.60 25.63 -29.52
CA ALA A 446 2.33 26.63 -30.56
C ALA A 446 3.22 27.88 -30.37
N SER A 447 3.34 28.40 -29.15
CA SER A 447 4.18 29.58 -28.89
C SER A 447 5.66 29.34 -29.20
N ARG A 448 6.18 28.14 -28.89
CA ARG A 448 7.58 27.78 -29.17
C ARG A 448 7.89 27.58 -30.66
N ARG A 449 6.88 27.30 -31.49
CA ARG A 449 7.04 27.25 -32.96
C ARG A 449 7.03 28.65 -33.59
N GLN A 450 6.46 29.64 -32.89
CA GLN A 450 6.38 31.02 -33.37
C GLN A 450 7.59 31.86 -32.97
N GLU A 451 8.36 31.47 -31.95
CA GLU A 451 9.67 32.07 -31.70
C GLU A 451 10.62 31.70 -32.85
N PRO A 452 11.11 32.69 -33.63
CA PRO A 452 12.10 32.41 -34.65
C PRO A 452 13.31 31.74 -33.98
N PRO A 453 13.93 30.72 -34.60
CA PRO A 453 15.08 30.05 -34.02
C PRO A 453 16.07 31.13 -33.62
N ALA A 454 16.40 31.20 -32.31
CA ALA A 454 17.36 32.16 -31.78
C ALA A 454 18.56 32.13 -32.72
N ARG A 455 18.75 33.20 -33.51
CA ARG A 455 19.87 33.30 -34.43
C ARG A 455 21.07 32.97 -33.58
N ALA A 456 21.75 31.88 -33.90
CA ALA A 456 23.05 31.59 -33.31
C ALA A 456 23.86 32.86 -33.55
N ILE A 457 24.08 33.62 -32.49
CA ILE A 457 24.96 34.77 -32.52
C ILE A 457 26.30 34.13 -32.83
N ARG A 458 26.65 34.14 -34.12
CA ARG A 458 28.00 33.85 -34.56
C ARG A 458 28.82 34.96 -33.95
N ASP A 459 29.60 34.58 -32.95
CA ASP A 459 30.66 35.37 -32.37
C ASP A 459 31.76 35.51 -33.44
N GLU A 460 31.49 36.29 -34.48
CA GLU A 460 32.49 36.76 -35.44
C GLU A 460 33.12 38.02 -34.85
N GLY A 461 33.90 37.81 -33.79
CA GLY A 461 34.67 38.83 -33.09
C GLY A 461 36.12 38.40 -32.96
N GLY A 462 36.81 38.19 -34.07
CA GLY A 462 38.27 38.05 -34.07
C GLY A 462 38.94 39.42 -33.95
N VAL A 463 39.82 39.62 -32.96
CA VAL A 463 40.91 40.61 -33.02
C VAL A 463 42.15 40.13 -32.24
N ALA A 464 43.20 39.85 -33.02
CA ALA A 464 44.63 40.13 -32.85
C ALA A 464 45.44 39.61 -31.64
N ASN A 465 46.36 38.69 -32.01
CA ASN A 465 47.73 38.59 -31.52
C ASN A 465 48.40 39.97 -31.27
N ARG A 466 49.01 40.12 -30.09
CA ARG A 466 50.29 40.84 -29.93
C ARG A 466 51.22 40.02 -29.04
N ARG A 467 52.29 39.52 -29.65
CA ARG A 467 53.58 39.27 -29.02
C ARG A 467 54.34 40.61 -28.92
N ASP A 468 55.42 40.58 -28.13
CA ASP A 468 56.45 41.61 -27.87
C ASP A 468 56.23 42.25 -26.49
N GLY A 469 57.13 42.15 -25.51
CA GLY A 469 58.44 41.52 -25.40
C GLY A 469 58.95 41.66 -23.96
N ALA A 470 59.87 40.79 -23.53
CA ALA A 470 60.82 41.08 -22.45
C ALA A 470 61.96 41.97 -23.03
N PRO A 471 62.80 42.73 -22.28
CA PRO A 471 63.31 42.39 -20.94
C PRO A 471 63.60 43.56 -19.95
N ARG A 472 63.56 43.29 -18.64
CA ARG A 472 64.69 43.30 -17.69
C ARG A 472 64.20 42.98 -16.28
#